data_AF-A0A9I9E817-F1
#
_entry.id   AF-A0A9I9E817-F1
#
_cell.length_a   1.000
_cell.length_b   1.000
_cell.length_c   1.000
_cell.angle_alpha   90.00
_cell.angle_beta   90.00
_cell.angle_gamma   90.00
#
_symmetry.space_group_name_H-M   'P 1'
#
loop_
_entity.id
_entity.type
_entity.pdbx_description
1 polymer ?
#
loop_
_entity_poly.entity_id
_entity_poly.type
_entity_poly.pdbx_seq_one_letter_code
_entity_poly.pdbx_strand_id
1 'polypeptide(L)'
;MVYNSCLFIVSLIGVLLFTINVASSTDVVSTICPKTSNPQFCSSVLKSAGTTDLKGLAVYTLNLAHTNARKSLTLANSLAKTTTNPQLKQRYSSCVESYDEAVGDIENVQKDLAL
;
A
#
# COMPACT_ATOMS: atom_id res chain seq x y z
N MET A 1 33.00 -24.60 48.26
CA MET A 1 31.80 -24.88 47.43
C MET A 1 31.41 -23.59 46.72
N VAL A 2 32.27 -23.09 45.81
CA VAL A 2 32.12 -21.75 45.21
C VAL A 2 32.38 -21.87 43.71
N TYR A 3 31.53 -22.62 43.01
CA TYR A 3 31.53 -22.67 41.54
C TYR A 3 30.13 -22.52 40.95
N ASN A 4 29.11 -22.29 41.79
CA ASN A 4 27.72 -22.24 41.36
C ASN A 4 27.15 -20.82 41.22
N SER A 5 27.85 -19.77 41.70
CA SER A 5 27.34 -18.38 41.64
C SER A 5 27.63 -17.63 40.34
N CYS A 6 28.66 -18.00 39.57
CA CYS A 6 28.96 -17.32 38.29
C CYS A 6 28.07 -17.80 37.14
N LEU A 7 27.63 -19.06 37.15
CA LEU A 7 26.80 -19.64 36.09
C LEU A 7 25.41 -18.99 35.99
N PHE A 8 24.82 -18.58 37.12
CA PHE A 8 23.53 -17.89 37.12
C PHE A 8 23.62 -16.46 36.57
N ILE A 9 24.73 -15.76 36.79
CA ILE A 9 24.90 -14.36 36.34
C ILE A 9 25.15 -14.31 34.83
N VAL A 10 25.93 -15.24 34.28
CA VAL A 10 26.17 -15.35 32.83
C VAL A 10 24.88 -15.72 32.08
N SER A 11 24.01 -16.54 32.69
CA SER A 11 22.71 -16.92 32.13
C SER A 11 21.73 -15.75 32.06
N LEU A 12 21.70 -14.88 33.07
CA LEU A 12 20.75 -13.75 33.12
C LEU A 12 21.12 -12.63 32.13
N ILE A 13 22.42 -12.39 31.90
CA ILE A 13 22.90 -11.36 30.96
C ILE A 13 22.70 -11.78 29.49
N GLY A 14 22.74 -13.09 29.19
CA GLY A 14 22.51 -13.60 27.84
C GLY A 14 21.08 -13.43 27.32
N VAL A 15 20.08 -13.37 28.22
CA VAL A 15 18.66 -13.18 27.86
C VAL A 15 18.34 -11.71 27.56
N LEU A 16 19.13 -10.77 28.10
CA LEU A 16 18.91 -9.33 27.96
C LEU A 16 19.39 -8.74 26.63
N LEU A 17 20.11 -9.50 25.79
CA LEU A 17 20.78 -8.99 24.58
C LEU A 17 20.07 -9.25 23.25
N PHE A 18 18.84 -9.79 23.23
CA PHE A 18 18.16 -10.13 21.96
C PHE A 18 16.74 -9.56 21.78
N THR A 19 16.40 -8.45 22.45
CA THR A 19 15.24 -7.65 22.03
C THR A 19 15.66 -6.53 21.10
N ILE A 20 16.16 -6.90 19.92
CA ILE A 20 16.14 -5.95 18.80
C ILE A 20 14.67 -5.83 18.41
N ASN A 21 13.99 -4.81 18.92
CA ASN A 21 12.69 -4.41 18.43
C ASN A 21 12.89 -3.81 17.04
N VAL A 22 13.07 -4.69 16.04
CA VAL A 22 12.89 -4.32 14.65
C VAL A 22 11.43 -3.86 14.60
N ALA A 23 11.21 -2.57 14.35
CA ALA A 23 9.90 -2.05 13.99
C ALA A 23 9.51 -2.76 12.69
N SER A 24 8.92 -3.95 12.87
CA SER A 24 8.54 -4.85 11.81
C SER A 24 7.47 -4.15 11.00
N SER A 25 7.44 -4.40 9.70
CA SER A 25 6.36 -3.98 8.80
C SER A 25 4.95 -4.27 9.35
N THR A 26 4.82 -5.17 10.33
CA THR A 26 3.61 -5.37 11.13
C THR A 26 3.08 -4.12 11.81
N ASP A 27 3.89 -3.17 12.26
CA ASP A 27 3.39 -1.99 13.01
C ASP A 27 2.62 -1.03 12.09
N VAL A 28 3.21 -0.68 10.95
CA VAL A 28 2.58 0.25 10.00
C VAL A 28 1.35 -0.39 9.34
N VAL A 29 1.43 -1.68 8.96
CA VAL A 29 0.29 -2.41 8.37
C VAL A 29 -0.84 -2.58 9.37
N SER A 30 -0.54 -2.92 10.63
CA SER A 30 -1.57 -3.06 11.68
C SER A 30 -2.18 -1.73 12.11
N THR A 31 -1.48 -0.61 11.90
CA THR A 31 -2.01 0.73 12.19
C THR A 31 -2.88 1.27 11.05
N ILE A 32 -2.49 1.06 9.79
CA ILE A 32 -3.15 1.65 8.62
C ILE A 32 -4.30 0.77 8.11
N CYS A 33 -4.05 -0.52 7.88
CA CYS A 33 -4.99 -1.36 7.13
C CYS A 33 -6.36 -1.56 7.81
N PRO A 34 -6.49 -1.64 9.15
CA PRO A 34 -7.80 -1.70 9.79
C PRO A 34 -8.69 -0.48 9.54
N LYS A 35 -8.11 0.66 9.13
CA LYS A 35 -8.84 1.90 8.84
C LYS A 35 -9.30 1.98 7.38
N THR A 36 -8.95 1.01 6.55
CA THR A 36 -9.34 0.98 5.13
C THR A 36 -10.62 0.18 4.94
N SER A 37 -11.37 0.44 3.87
CA SER A 37 -12.58 -0.31 3.53
C SER A 37 -12.31 -1.79 3.20
N ASN A 38 -11.06 -2.14 2.90
CA ASN A 38 -10.65 -3.53 2.65
C ASN A 38 -9.29 -3.82 3.31
N PRO A 39 -9.28 -4.20 4.61
CA PRO A 39 -8.04 -4.42 5.35
C PRO A 39 -7.17 -5.53 4.77
N GLN A 40 -7.77 -6.58 4.22
CA GLN A 40 -7.02 -7.70 3.65
C GLN A 40 -6.30 -7.29 2.36
N PHE A 41 -6.99 -6.57 1.47
CA PHE A 41 -6.37 -6.02 0.27
C PHE A 41 -5.25 -5.04 0.63
N CYS A 42 -5.49 -4.13 1.58
CA CYS A 42 -4.47 -3.22 2.08
C CYS A 42 -3.22 -3.97 2.57
N SER A 43 -3.40 -5.04 3.36
CA SER A 43 -2.27 -5.81 3.89
C SER A 43 -1.42 -6.38 2.75
N SER A 44 -2.05 -6.96 1.73
CA SER A 44 -1.35 -7.49 0.55
C SER A 44 -0.60 -6.40 -0.22
N VAL A 45 -1.23 -5.23 -0.39
CA VAL A 45 -0.61 -4.08 -1.07
C VAL A 45 0.60 -3.57 -0.30
N LEU A 46 0.46 -3.23 0.98
CA LEU A 46 1.54 -2.63 1.76
C LEU A 46 2.70 -3.61 2.00
N LYS A 47 2.43 -4.91 2.16
CA LYS A 47 3.49 -5.94 2.25
C LYS A 47 4.32 -6.04 0.96
N SER A 48 3.73 -5.70 -0.18
CA SER A 48 4.41 -5.71 -1.49
C SER A 48 5.25 -4.45 -1.74
N ALA A 49 5.12 -3.41 -0.91
CA ALA A 49 5.78 -2.12 -1.13
C ALA A 49 7.31 -2.15 -0.92
N GLY A 50 7.85 -3.17 -0.25
CA GLY A 50 9.28 -3.29 0.04
C GLY A 50 9.84 -2.23 1.00
N THR A 51 8.97 -1.43 1.63
CA THR A 51 9.34 -0.38 2.59
C THR A 51 8.29 -0.27 3.70
N THR A 52 8.70 0.26 4.85
CA THR A 52 7.81 0.63 5.98
C THR A 52 7.75 2.13 6.21
N ASP A 53 8.57 2.92 5.50
CA ASP A 53 8.55 4.38 5.56
C ASP A 53 7.24 4.93 4.99
N LEU A 54 6.60 5.87 5.69
CA LEU A 54 5.28 6.39 5.30
C LEU A 54 5.31 7.10 3.95
N LYS A 55 6.38 7.85 3.64
CA LYS A 55 6.52 8.49 2.33
C LYS A 55 6.64 7.41 1.26
N GLY A 56 7.53 6.42 1.43
CA GLY A 56 7.68 5.30 0.52
C GLY A 56 6.38 4.50 0.30
N LEU A 57 5.59 4.27 1.34
CA LEU A 57 4.28 3.63 1.24
C LEU A 57 3.28 4.48 0.46
N ALA A 58 3.23 5.79 0.69
CA ALA A 58 2.36 6.71 -0.06
C ALA A 58 2.72 6.73 -1.55
N VAL A 59 4.03 6.81 -1.87
CA VAL A 59 4.52 6.74 -3.24
C VAL A 59 4.10 5.44 -3.92
N TYR A 60 4.31 4.31 -3.24
CA TYR A 60 3.97 2.99 -3.76
C TYR A 60 2.47 2.86 -4.03
N THR A 61 1.61 3.26 -3.10
CA THR A 61 0.15 3.17 -3.26
C THR A 61 -0.39 4.13 -4.31
N LEU A 62 0.15 5.35 -4.42
CA LEU A 62 -0.21 6.30 -5.48
C LEU A 62 0.17 5.77 -6.86
N ASN A 63 1.38 5.22 -7.03
CA ASN A 63 1.80 4.63 -8.30
C ASN A 63 0.94 3.43 -8.69
N LEU A 64 0.57 2.59 -7.72
CA LEU A 64 -0.35 1.47 -7.94
C LEU A 64 -1.75 1.97 -8.35
N ALA A 65 -2.27 2.97 -7.66
CA ALA A 65 -3.57 3.59 -7.97
C ALA A 65 -3.56 4.23 -9.36
N HIS A 66 -2.54 5.02 -9.70
CA HIS A 66 -2.35 5.65 -11.01
C HIS A 66 -2.31 4.62 -12.14
N THR A 67 -1.49 3.57 -11.97
CA THR A 67 -1.37 2.49 -12.95
C THR A 67 -2.71 1.81 -13.21
N ASN A 68 -3.46 1.50 -12.14
CA ASN A 68 -4.76 0.85 -12.27
C ASN A 68 -5.82 1.81 -12.83
N ALA A 69 -5.83 3.08 -12.44
CA ALA A 69 -6.73 4.09 -13.00
C ALA A 69 -6.49 4.26 -14.51
N ARG A 70 -5.24 4.34 -14.96
CA ARG A 70 -4.90 4.41 -16.40
C ARG A 70 -5.33 3.17 -17.17
N LYS A 71 -5.15 1.98 -16.59
CA LYS A 71 -5.64 0.72 -17.19
C LYS A 71 -7.16 0.73 -17.33
N SER A 72 -7.87 1.14 -16.28
CA SER A 72 -9.33 1.26 -16.28
C SER A 72 -9.83 2.31 -17.27
N LEU A 73 -9.16 3.48 -17.36
CA LEU A 73 -9.44 4.51 -18.36
C LEU A 73 -9.30 3.96 -19.79
N THR A 74 -8.22 3.21 -20.04
CA THR A 74 -7.97 2.58 -21.35
C THR A 74 -9.07 1.56 -21.68
N LEU A 75 -9.43 0.72 -20.71
CA LEU A 75 -10.49 -0.27 -20.87
C LEU A 75 -11.86 0.38 -21.11
N ALA A 76 -12.23 1.37 -20.30
CA ALA A 76 -13.49 2.11 -20.44
C ALA A 76 -13.59 2.79 -21.82
N ASN A 77 -12.50 3.41 -22.28
CA ASN A 77 -12.41 3.98 -23.62
C ASN A 77 -12.60 2.93 -24.72
N SER A 78 -11.95 1.78 -24.59
CA SER A 78 -12.09 0.69 -25.55
C SER A 78 -13.54 0.20 -25.61
N LEU A 79 -14.18 -0.02 -24.45
CA LEU A 79 -15.55 -0.50 -24.36
C LEU A 79 -16.57 0.53 -24.88
N ALA A 80 -16.37 1.82 -24.59
CA ALA A 80 -17.21 2.90 -25.11
C ALA A 80 -17.16 2.99 -26.65
N LYS A 81 -16.00 2.72 -27.25
CA LYS A 81 -15.80 2.75 -28.70
C LYS A 81 -16.36 1.52 -29.42
N THR A 82 -16.33 0.35 -28.79
CA THR A 82 -16.69 -0.92 -29.45
C THR A 82 -18.13 -1.36 -29.21
N THR A 83 -18.78 -0.88 -28.16
CA THR A 83 -20.17 -1.28 -27.88
C THR A 83 -21.17 -0.65 -28.85
N THR A 84 -22.14 -1.45 -29.29
CA THR A 84 -23.29 -0.99 -30.09
C THR A 84 -24.51 -0.63 -29.25
N ASN A 85 -24.51 -0.98 -27.95
CA ASN A 85 -25.62 -0.68 -27.05
C ASN A 85 -25.50 0.78 -26.55
N PRO A 86 -26.50 1.65 -26.83
CA PRO A 86 -26.42 3.06 -26.46
C PRO A 86 -26.31 3.31 -24.95
N GLN A 87 -26.99 2.52 -24.12
CA GLN A 87 -26.93 2.66 -22.66
C GLN A 87 -25.55 2.27 -22.13
N LEU A 88 -24.94 1.22 -22.67
CA LEU A 88 -23.58 0.83 -22.30
C LEU A 88 -22.57 1.88 -22.77
N LYS A 89 -22.74 2.44 -23.97
CA LYS A 89 -21.88 3.52 -24.46
C LYS A 89 -21.89 4.71 -23.52
N GLN A 90 -23.07 5.14 -23.05
CA GLN A 90 -23.18 6.23 -22.08
C GLN A 90 -22.47 5.89 -20.77
N ARG A 91 -22.71 4.71 -20.20
CA ARG A 91 -22.07 4.29 -18.94
C ARG A 91 -20.54 4.24 -19.06
N TYR A 92 -20.01 3.65 -20.13
CA TYR A 92 -18.57 3.60 -20.34
C TYR A 92 -17.97 4.99 -20.57
N SER A 93 -18.70 5.91 -21.21
CA SER A 93 -18.24 7.29 -21.38
C SER A 93 -18.15 8.02 -20.04
N SER A 94 -19.13 7.85 -19.15
CA SER A 94 -19.03 8.37 -17.78
C SER A 94 -17.87 7.74 -17.00
N CYS A 95 -17.59 6.44 -17.18
CA CYS A 95 -16.40 5.84 -16.60
C CYS A 95 -15.10 6.45 -17.16
N VAL A 96 -15.04 6.79 -18.45
CA VAL A 96 -13.89 7.47 -19.05
C VAL A 96 -13.66 8.81 -18.35
N GLU A 97 -14.70 9.62 -18.21
CA GLU A 97 -14.61 10.93 -17.53
C GLU A 97 -14.10 10.78 -16.08
N SER A 98 -14.70 9.88 -15.30
CA SER A 98 -14.29 9.67 -13.90
C SER A 98 -12.87 9.12 -13.76
N TYR A 99 -12.43 8.22 -14.65
CA TYR A 99 -11.05 7.71 -14.58
C TYR A 99 -10.02 8.71 -15.11
N ASP A 100 -10.38 9.58 -16.05
CA ASP A 100 -9.51 10.66 -16.51
C ASP A 100 -9.29 11.69 -15.40
N GLU A 101 -10.36 12.09 -14.71
CA GLU A 101 -10.30 12.95 -13.51
C GLU A 101 -9.46 12.30 -12.41
N ALA A 102 -9.71 11.03 -12.08
CA ALA A 102 -8.93 10.32 -11.06
C ALA A 102 -7.44 10.22 -11.42
N VAL A 103 -7.08 10.04 -12.70
CA VAL A 103 -5.68 10.07 -13.14
C VAL A 103 -5.07 11.45 -12.92
N GLY A 104 -5.78 12.52 -13.31
CA GLY A 104 -5.32 13.90 -13.10
C GLY A 104 -5.13 14.24 -11.62
N ASP A 105 -6.08 13.86 -10.76
CA ASP A 105 -5.99 14.08 -9.32
C ASP A 105 -4.80 13.36 -8.69
N ILE A 106 -4.57 12.10 -9.07
CA ILE A 106 -3.41 11.33 -8.59
C ILE A 106 -2.11 11.98 -9.06
N GLU A 107 -2.03 12.44 -10.31
CA GLU A 107 -0.85 13.13 -10.84
C GLU A 107 -0.57 14.45 -10.11
N ASN A 108 -1.62 15.17 -9.68
CA ASN A 108 -1.46 16.36 -8.86
C ASN A 108 -0.92 16.02 -7.45
N VAL A 109 -1.49 14.99 -6.80
CA VAL A 109 -0.98 14.51 -5.50
C VAL A 109 0.49 14.04 -5.60
N GLN A 110 0.86 13.38 -6.70
CA GLN A 110 2.24 12.97 -6.93
C GLN A 110 3.19 14.17 -7.02
N LYS A 111 2.81 15.24 -7.72
CA LYS A 111 3.59 16.49 -7.78
C LYS A 111 3.73 17.13 -6.39
N ASP A 112 2.67 17.16 -5.60
CA ASP A 112 2.68 17.72 -4.24
C ASP A 112 3.61 16.95 -3.30
N LEU A 113 3.77 15.64 -3.52
CA LEU A 113 4.72 14.78 -2.81
C LEU A 113 6.17 14.87 -3.32
N ALA A 114 6.41 15.72 -4.33
CA ALA A 114 7.66 15.86 -5.07
C ALA A 114 8.15 14.54 -5.67
N LEU A 115 7.25 13.85 -6.38
CA LEU A 115 7.55 12.68 -7.21
C LEU A 115 7.84 13.05 -8.67
#